data_AF-A0A836LE01-F1
#
_entry.id   AF-A0A836LE01-F1
#
_cell.length_a   1.000
_cell.length_b   1.000
_cell.length_c   1.000
_cell.angle_alpha   90.00
_cell.angle_beta   90.00
_cell.angle_gamma   90.00
#
_symmetry.space_group_name_H-M   'P 1'
#
loop_
_entity.id
_entity.type
_entity.pdbx_description
1 polymer ?
#
loop_
_entity_poly.entity_id
_entity_poly.type
_entity_poly.pdbx_seq_one_letter_code
_entity_poly.pdbx_strand_id
1 'polypeptide(L)'
;MRDHGQIPSLLKRPLRMPRRRLSARRRQAILAAMAIVSLTVLSFTYLLALSPNASVALGDPPATPWITADGNMTRFSGVIQGRTPGSAWRDASSSMIVSLSKAGDVVYMTPTKYIRHQRATDGGPGTFRKWESIYQPEDRYRIPGWATPSDRDTLQHASIFTSIAAYRDHECALTVRNLFDMAVAPHRLYVGVSEERSASDASCLSSIGIDNLASGETRRVLYGAGAPAALAVEVRTLTWDAVLSPRPLLDVDAATNMSAESAAEPGGVFLHPAHASERLFCVAGEVETLRDTLLLAEDDMKRTSSGGSVFRRGRGGAQHQPSRALAGCRVTTRVTEPLLARGPTFGRYITSLFFFNQDYFMVVDSHTRLSLDWDAKLITRVFQLPTRGVLSNYPNGYREGHEREEFGKVDFMLMCTAQVLSNGMPKLGARWMPFTRHPVLQGFAAAGFMFGDAQFMLDTPLDPFLPYLFDGEEALYSARMWTAGWDLYGPGQADVFHHYGRLNTPKFFAILTEQKSARRVLSERRALYLMRRAQPWIEELVRRGYVSAEGQSTLRPLPPIEAPETRLIVTDEVAAATPEIGMWAKYYGMGAERSVSAYWQHTELADEFVKEQDKEHRWAGGDGLCKRAAIATE
;
A
#
# COMPACT_ATOMS: atom_id res chain seq x y z
N MET A 1 64.68 6.60 21.53
CA MET A 1 66.14 6.54 21.35
C MET A 1 66.52 5.10 21.04
N ARG A 2 67.20 4.89 19.90
CA ARG A 2 67.85 3.65 19.40
C ARG A 2 66.91 2.48 19.01
N ASP A 3 67.11 1.75 17.92
CA ASP A 3 67.83 1.96 16.66
C ASP A 3 67.45 0.84 15.65
N HIS A 4 67.66 1.13 14.37
CA HIS A 4 67.68 0.34 13.11
C HIS A 4 67.53 -1.20 13.09
N GLY A 5 66.75 -1.76 12.15
CA GLY A 5 67.22 -2.29 10.84
C GLY A 5 66.82 -3.78 10.73
N GLN A 6 66.59 -4.47 9.61
CA GLN A 6 66.95 -4.33 8.20
C GLN A 6 66.01 -5.22 7.35
N ILE A 7 65.83 -4.83 6.08
CA ILE A 7 65.38 -5.67 4.96
C ILE A 7 66.57 -6.52 4.48
N PRO A 8 66.37 -7.77 4.04
CA PRO A 8 67.24 -8.37 3.04
C PRO A 8 66.54 -8.52 1.68
N SER A 9 67.11 -7.85 0.68
CA SER A 9 66.91 -8.13 -0.73
C SER A 9 67.67 -9.40 -1.13
N LEU A 10 67.01 -10.36 -1.78
CA LEU A 10 67.69 -11.36 -2.61
C LEU A 10 67.20 -11.25 -4.05
N LEU A 11 68.11 -10.71 -4.86
CA LEU A 11 68.06 -10.54 -6.30
C LEU A 11 68.27 -11.87 -7.04
N LYS A 12 67.60 -11.96 -8.20
CA LYS A 12 68.09 -12.49 -9.49
C LYS A 12 68.40 -14.00 -9.61
N ARG A 13 67.45 -14.73 -10.23
CA ARG A 13 67.76 -15.70 -11.31
C ARG A 13 66.72 -15.58 -12.43
N PRO A 14 67.13 -15.50 -13.71
CA PRO A 14 66.19 -15.52 -14.83
C PRO A 14 65.74 -16.97 -15.11
N LEU A 15 64.43 -17.22 -15.06
CA LEU A 15 63.84 -18.48 -15.52
C LEU A 15 63.85 -18.51 -17.06
N ARG A 16 64.82 -19.25 -17.63
CA ARG A 16 64.74 -19.71 -19.03
C ARG A 16 63.63 -20.76 -19.15
N MET A 17 62.46 -20.36 -19.63
CA MET A 17 61.42 -21.29 -20.09
C MET A 17 61.70 -21.68 -21.56
N PRO A 18 61.62 -22.97 -21.93
CA PRO A 18 61.89 -23.40 -23.30
C PRO A 18 60.71 -23.04 -24.21
N ARG A 19 60.96 -22.23 -25.24
CA ARG A 19 60.02 -22.05 -26.37
C ARG A 19 59.91 -23.37 -27.14
N ARG A 20 58.95 -24.22 -26.80
CA ARG A 20 58.54 -25.33 -27.68
C ARG A 20 57.90 -24.74 -28.93
N ARG A 21 58.65 -24.70 -30.04
CA ARG A 21 58.10 -24.40 -31.38
C ARG A 21 57.09 -25.51 -31.73
N LEU A 22 55.81 -25.16 -31.79
CA LEU A 22 54.78 -26.02 -32.38
C LEU A 22 55.19 -26.39 -33.82
N SER A 23 55.21 -27.68 -34.13
CA SER A 23 55.54 -28.17 -35.47
C SER A 23 54.54 -27.63 -36.50
N ALA A 24 54.98 -27.45 -37.75
CA ALA A 24 54.15 -26.89 -38.83
C ALA A 24 52.83 -27.66 -39.01
N ARG A 25 52.83 -28.99 -38.81
CA ARG A 25 51.63 -29.83 -38.85
C ARG A 25 50.62 -29.50 -37.74
N ARG A 26 51.06 -29.16 -36.53
CA ARG A 26 50.14 -28.74 -35.44
C ARG A 26 49.56 -27.35 -35.69
N ARG A 27 50.31 -26.44 -36.32
CA ARG A 27 49.78 -25.13 -36.72
C ARG A 27 48.72 -25.26 -37.81
N GLN A 28 48.95 -26.12 -38.81
CA GLN A 28 47.94 -26.40 -39.84
C GLN A 28 46.69 -27.08 -39.27
N ALA A 29 46.83 -28.00 -38.31
CA ALA A 29 45.68 -28.61 -37.65
C ALA A 29 44.86 -27.59 -36.83
N ILE A 30 45.52 -26.66 -36.13
CA ILE A 30 44.84 -25.59 -35.39
C ILE A 30 44.15 -24.60 -36.34
N LEU A 31 44.79 -24.25 -37.46
CA LEU A 31 44.18 -23.37 -38.47
C LEU A 31 43.00 -24.04 -39.18
N ALA A 32 43.08 -25.34 -39.47
CA ALA A 32 41.97 -26.12 -40.03
C ALA A 32 40.81 -26.23 -39.03
N ALA A 33 41.09 -26.47 -37.74
CA ALA A 33 40.07 -26.48 -36.70
C ALA A 33 39.40 -25.11 -36.54
N MET A 34 40.17 -24.02 -36.57
CA MET A 34 39.63 -22.65 -36.54
C MET A 34 38.78 -22.36 -37.78
N ALA A 35 39.20 -22.79 -38.97
CA ALA A 35 38.43 -22.61 -40.20
C ALA A 35 37.11 -23.40 -40.16
N ILE A 36 37.11 -24.63 -39.63
CA ILE A 36 35.89 -25.44 -39.45
C ILE A 36 34.96 -24.78 -38.44
N VAL A 37 35.47 -24.26 -37.32
CA VAL A 37 34.67 -23.52 -36.34
C VAL A 37 34.11 -22.22 -36.92
N SER A 38 34.89 -21.49 -37.72
CA SER A 38 34.40 -20.29 -38.40
C SER A 38 33.33 -20.63 -39.43
N LEU A 39 33.50 -21.71 -40.19
CA LEU A 39 32.50 -22.19 -41.16
C LEU A 39 31.22 -22.68 -40.48
N THR A 40 31.30 -23.38 -39.34
CA THR A 40 30.10 -23.78 -38.60
C THR A 40 29.39 -22.59 -37.96
N VAL A 41 30.12 -21.58 -37.47
CA VAL A 41 29.52 -20.32 -36.97
C VAL A 41 28.88 -19.53 -38.12
N LEU A 42 29.51 -19.47 -39.30
CA LEU A 42 28.94 -18.85 -40.50
C LEU A 42 27.70 -19.61 -41.01
N SER A 43 27.72 -20.94 -41.02
CA SER A 43 26.54 -21.74 -41.37
C SER A 43 25.43 -21.61 -40.34
N PHE A 44 25.74 -21.52 -39.04
CA PHE A 44 24.74 -21.33 -37.97
C PHE A 44 24.12 -19.92 -38.01
N THR A 45 24.93 -18.89 -38.29
CA THR A 45 24.43 -17.52 -38.50
C THR A 45 23.63 -17.38 -39.78
N TYR A 46 24.00 -18.08 -40.85
CA TYR A 46 23.23 -18.12 -42.11
C TYR A 46 21.91 -18.90 -41.95
N LEU A 47 21.89 -20.00 -41.17
CA LEU A 47 20.67 -20.74 -40.81
C LEU A 47 19.74 -19.93 -39.88
N LEU A 48 20.30 -19.11 -38.97
CA LEU A 48 19.53 -18.14 -38.19
C LEU A 48 18.97 -17.01 -39.05
N ALA A 49 19.69 -16.58 -40.09
CA ALA A 49 19.24 -15.53 -41.02
C ALA A 49 18.18 -16.02 -42.04
N LEU A 50 18.09 -17.32 -42.29
CA LEU A 50 17.09 -17.95 -43.18
C LEU A 50 15.87 -18.53 -42.43
N SER A 51 15.80 -18.37 -41.10
CA SER A 51 14.58 -18.66 -40.34
C SER A 51 13.53 -17.60 -40.64
N PRO A 52 12.32 -17.96 -41.11
CA PRO A 52 11.20 -17.03 -41.22
C PRO A 52 10.57 -16.78 -39.84
N ASN A 53 11.40 -16.59 -38.81
CA ASN A 53 10.97 -15.94 -37.58
C ASN A 53 11.43 -14.49 -37.68
N ALA A 54 10.68 -13.72 -38.47
CA ALA A 54 10.61 -12.30 -38.23
C ALA A 54 10.18 -12.11 -36.78
N SER A 55 11.13 -11.88 -35.88
CA SER A 55 10.87 -11.20 -34.63
C SER A 55 10.31 -9.84 -35.04
N VAL A 56 8.99 -9.76 -35.13
CA VAL A 56 8.29 -8.48 -35.20
C VAL A 56 8.80 -7.72 -33.98
N ALA A 57 9.63 -6.70 -34.22
CA ALA A 57 9.97 -5.74 -33.19
C ALA A 57 8.63 -5.18 -32.73
N LEU A 58 8.17 -5.64 -31.56
CA LEU A 58 7.06 -5.02 -30.86
C LEU A 58 7.51 -3.57 -30.66
N GLY A 59 6.92 -2.66 -31.42
CA GLY A 59 7.05 -1.23 -31.18
C GLY A 59 6.63 -0.90 -29.74
N ASP A 60 6.76 0.38 -29.36
CA ASP A 60 6.38 0.86 -28.04
C ASP A 60 5.10 0.16 -27.53
N PRO A 61 5.07 -0.30 -26.26
CA PRO A 61 3.91 -0.98 -25.72
C PRO A 61 2.65 -0.14 -25.98
N PRO A 62 1.54 -0.76 -26.41
CA PRO A 62 0.34 -0.05 -26.78
C PRO A 62 -0.10 0.83 -25.61
N ALA A 63 -0.60 2.04 -25.91
CA ALA A 63 -1.09 2.98 -24.90
C ALA A 63 -2.24 2.42 -24.04
N THR A 64 -2.84 1.30 -24.49
CA THR A 64 -3.90 0.56 -23.82
C THR A 64 -3.48 -0.90 -23.60
N PRO A 65 -3.92 -1.54 -22.51
CA PRO A 65 -3.55 -2.92 -22.16
C PRO A 65 -4.24 -3.98 -23.04
N TRP A 66 -5.00 -3.56 -24.06
CA TRP A 66 -5.74 -4.45 -24.95
C TRP A 66 -5.36 -4.27 -26.42
N ILE A 67 -5.57 -5.35 -27.17
CA ILE A 67 -5.46 -5.42 -28.64
C ILE A 67 -6.80 -5.92 -29.16
N THR A 68 -7.34 -5.26 -30.18
CA THR A 68 -8.58 -5.67 -30.84
C THR A 68 -8.30 -6.23 -32.24
N ALA A 69 -9.16 -7.13 -32.69
CA ALA A 69 -9.10 -7.68 -34.05
C ALA A 69 -9.12 -6.58 -35.12
N ASP A 70 -10.00 -5.59 -34.96
CA ASP A 70 -10.18 -4.48 -35.91
C ASP A 70 -9.03 -3.47 -35.90
N GLY A 71 -8.25 -3.39 -34.81
CA GLY A 71 -7.16 -2.44 -34.67
C GLY A 71 -5.86 -2.88 -35.34
N ASN A 72 -5.46 -4.14 -35.12
CA ASN A 72 -4.25 -4.70 -35.72
C ASN A 72 -4.37 -6.23 -35.84
N MET A 73 -5.04 -6.69 -36.89
CA MET A 73 -5.34 -8.10 -37.13
C MET A 73 -4.10 -9.00 -37.12
N THR A 74 -2.98 -8.55 -37.70
CA THR A 74 -1.72 -9.33 -37.72
C THR A 74 -1.17 -9.53 -36.32
N ARG A 75 -1.10 -8.47 -35.51
CA ARG A 75 -0.66 -8.56 -34.11
C ARG A 75 -1.64 -9.38 -33.28
N PHE A 76 -2.93 -9.16 -33.46
CA PHE A 76 -4.00 -9.88 -32.76
C PHE A 76 -3.93 -11.39 -33.02
N SER A 77 -3.89 -11.79 -34.29
CA SER A 77 -3.78 -13.21 -34.69
C SER A 77 -2.48 -13.85 -34.20
N GLY A 78 -1.37 -13.10 -34.24
CA GLY A 78 -0.07 -13.54 -33.75
C GLY A 78 -0.02 -13.78 -32.24
N VAL A 79 -0.81 -13.04 -31.45
CA VAL A 79 -0.92 -13.22 -29.99
C VAL A 79 -1.86 -14.37 -29.64
N ILE A 80 -2.99 -14.50 -30.33
CA ILE A 80 -3.99 -15.56 -30.02
C ILE A 80 -3.49 -16.94 -30.40
N GLN A 81 -2.81 -17.12 -31.54
CA GLN A 81 -2.28 -18.41 -31.98
C GLN A 81 -3.31 -19.57 -31.94
N GLY A 82 -4.58 -19.28 -32.27
CA GLY A 82 -5.67 -20.25 -32.25
C GLY A 82 -6.20 -20.66 -30.87
N ARG A 83 -5.88 -19.91 -29.79
CA ARG A 83 -6.42 -20.13 -28.45
C ARG A 83 -7.94 -19.94 -28.42
N THR A 84 -8.60 -20.70 -27.55
CA THR A 84 -10.06 -20.67 -27.36
C THR A 84 -10.50 -19.34 -26.74
N PRO A 85 -11.54 -18.68 -27.26
CA PRO A 85 -12.18 -17.53 -26.61
C PRO A 85 -12.58 -17.84 -25.16
N GLY A 86 -12.49 -16.83 -24.28
CA GLY A 86 -12.78 -16.99 -22.85
C GLY A 86 -11.71 -17.77 -22.08
N SER A 87 -10.44 -17.67 -22.49
CA SER A 87 -9.31 -18.32 -21.81
C SER A 87 -8.19 -17.34 -21.47
N ALA A 88 -7.36 -17.70 -20.49
CA ALA A 88 -6.14 -16.96 -20.14
C ALA A 88 -4.94 -17.89 -20.04
N TRP A 89 -3.76 -17.39 -20.39
CA TRP A 89 -2.50 -18.16 -20.34
C TRP A 89 -1.29 -17.25 -20.09
N ARG A 90 -0.18 -17.83 -19.64
CA ARG A 90 1.13 -17.15 -19.63
C ARG A 90 1.74 -17.22 -21.02
N ASP A 91 2.06 -16.07 -21.59
CA ASP A 91 2.86 -16.00 -22.81
C ASP A 91 4.34 -15.95 -22.47
N ALA A 92 5.06 -17.02 -22.84
CA ALA A 92 6.48 -17.16 -22.57
C ALA A 92 7.34 -16.16 -23.36
N SER A 93 6.84 -15.68 -24.50
CA SER A 93 7.60 -14.75 -25.35
C SER A 93 7.60 -13.31 -24.83
N SER A 94 6.50 -12.88 -24.19
CA SER A 94 6.35 -11.52 -23.68
C SER A 94 6.42 -11.38 -22.16
N SER A 95 6.50 -12.46 -21.39
CA SER A 95 6.40 -12.42 -19.92
C SER A 95 5.09 -11.77 -19.42
N MET A 96 4.00 -11.96 -20.17
CA MET A 96 2.67 -11.44 -19.87
C MET A 96 1.69 -12.58 -19.55
N ILE A 97 0.63 -12.27 -18.81
CA ILE A 97 -0.62 -13.03 -18.82
C ILE A 97 -1.50 -12.44 -19.91
N VAL A 98 -1.99 -13.30 -20.79
CA VAL A 98 -2.87 -12.93 -21.88
C VAL A 98 -4.25 -13.49 -21.58
N SER A 99 -5.29 -12.65 -21.63
CA SER A 99 -6.69 -13.04 -21.51
C SER A 99 -7.41 -12.72 -22.81
N LEU A 100 -8.11 -13.71 -23.39
CA LEU A 100 -8.94 -13.54 -24.58
C LEU A 100 -10.41 -13.47 -24.17
N SER A 101 -11.11 -12.41 -24.59
CA SER A 101 -12.55 -12.23 -24.35
C SER A 101 -13.35 -13.44 -24.83
N LYS A 102 -14.52 -13.69 -24.23
CA LYS A 102 -15.49 -14.72 -24.66
C LYS A 102 -15.96 -14.49 -26.08
N ALA A 103 -16.05 -13.22 -26.50
CA ALA A 103 -16.37 -12.84 -27.88
C ALA A 103 -15.23 -13.16 -28.86
N GLY A 104 -13.99 -13.33 -28.37
CA GLY A 104 -12.84 -13.73 -29.18
C GLY A 104 -12.21 -12.60 -30.00
N ASP A 105 -12.54 -11.35 -29.69
CA ASP A 105 -12.21 -10.15 -30.46
C ASP A 105 -11.35 -9.12 -29.69
N VAL A 106 -11.16 -9.34 -28.38
CA VAL A 106 -10.33 -8.51 -27.50
C VAL A 106 -9.33 -9.38 -26.75
N VAL A 107 -8.05 -9.03 -26.88
CA VAL A 107 -6.96 -9.59 -26.09
C VAL A 107 -6.55 -8.56 -25.04
N TYR A 108 -6.50 -8.96 -23.77
CA TYR A 108 -5.99 -8.15 -22.67
C TYR A 108 -4.65 -8.73 -22.20
N MET A 109 -3.63 -7.88 -22.07
CA MET A 109 -2.28 -8.30 -21.68
C MET A 109 -1.93 -7.65 -20.34
N THR A 110 -1.61 -8.48 -19.34
CA THR A 110 -1.15 -8.04 -18.02
C THR A 110 0.29 -8.50 -17.78
N PRO A 111 1.23 -7.62 -17.46
CA PRO A 111 2.57 -8.05 -17.08
C PRO A 111 2.60 -8.97 -15.86
N THR A 112 3.50 -9.95 -15.92
CA THR A 112 3.67 -10.95 -14.85
C THR A 112 4.59 -10.49 -13.73
N LYS A 113 5.41 -9.47 -13.99
CA LYS A 113 6.40 -8.94 -13.06
C LYS A 113 6.44 -7.43 -13.18
N TYR A 114 6.15 -6.75 -12.08
CA TYR A 114 6.41 -5.32 -11.95
C TYR A 114 7.69 -5.11 -11.14
N ILE A 115 8.49 -4.13 -11.54
CA ILE A 115 9.50 -3.59 -10.61
C ILE A 115 8.73 -2.91 -9.50
N ARG A 116 8.78 -3.57 -8.36
CA ARG A 116 8.33 -3.07 -7.06
C ARG A 116 9.56 -2.44 -6.43
N HIS A 117 9.38 -1.33 -5.73
CA HIS A 117 10.45 -0.58 -5.07
C HIS A 117 11.61 -1.50 -4.64
N GLN A 118 12.78 -1.39 -5.29
CA GLN A 118 13.91 -2.27 -5.00
C GLN A 118 14.42 -1.93 -3.61
N ARG A 119 14.17 -2.82 -2.63
CA ARG A 119 15.04 -2.91 -1.46
C ARG A 119 16.42 -3.23 -2.05
N ALA A 120 17.43 -2.41 -1.80
CA ALA A 120 18.80 -2.83 -2.06
C ALA A 120 18.98 -4.14 -1.29
N THR A 121 19.05 -5.25 -2.01
CA THR A 121 19.10 -6.61 -1.44
C THR A 121 20.42 -6.90 -0.73
N ASP A 122 21.32 -5.92 -0.69
CA ASP A 122 22.72 -6.10 -0.39
C ASP A 122 23.16 -5.03 0.63
N GLY A 123 22.46 -4.96 1.78
CA GLY A 123 22.97 -4.55 3.10
C GLY A 123 23.67 -3.18 3.24
N GLY A 124 23.81 -2.40 2.18
CA GLY A 124 24.35 -1.06 2.16
C GLY A 124 23.26 -0.07 1.74
N PRO A 125 23.44 1.23 2.02
CA PRO A 125 22.59 2.26 1.45
C PRO A 125 22.77 2.20 -0.07
N GLY A 126 21.88 1.48 -0.75
CA GLY A 126 21.84 1.45 -2.21
C GLY A 126 21.81 2.90 -2.70
N THR A 127 22.63 3.23 -3.67
CA THR A 127 22.66 4.56 -4.26
C THR A 127 21.27 4.88 -4.81
N PHE A 128 20.50 5.63 -4.03
CA PHE A 128 19.22 6.21 -4.44
C PHE A 128 19.46 6.99 -5.72
N ARG A 129 18.78 6.60 -6.79
CA ARG A 129 18.69 7.47 -7.95
C ARG A 129 17.69 8.55 -7.59
N LYS A 130 18.19 9.72 -7.19
CA LYS A 130 17.36 10.92 -7.07
C LYS A 130 16.78 11.22 -8.45
N TRP A 131 15.53 10.85 -8.63
CA TRP A 131 14.79 11.19 -9.82
C TRP A 131 14.11 12.53 -9.57
N GLU A 132 14.52 13.59 -10.26
CA GLU A 132 13.79 14.86 -10.22
C GLU A 132 12.38 14.64 -10.78
N SER A 133 11.36 14.92 -9.97
CA SER A 133 9.99 15.07 -10.47
C SER A 133 9.92 16.36 -11.27
N ILE A 134 9.52 16.27 -12.53
CA ILE A 134 9.34 17.42 -13.44
C ILE A 134 7.87 17.80 -13.59
N TYR A 135 6.95 17.18 -12.84
CA TYR A 135 5.51 17.43 -13.01
C TYR A 135 5.10 18.71 -12.29
N GLN A 136 4.48 19.62 -13.03
CA GLN A 136 3.67 20.66 -12.43
C GLN A 136 2.29 20.09 -12.05
N PRO A 137 1.60 20.66 -11.05
CA PRO A 137 0.29 20.20 -10.62
C PRO A 137 -0.75 20.05 -11.76
N GLU A 138 -0.70 20.95 -12.77
CA GLU A 138 -1.61 20.96 -13.91
C GLU A 138 -1.19 20.06 -15.09
N ASP A 139 0.03 19.52 -15.07
CA ASP A 139 0.54 18.75 -16.19
C ASP A 139 -0.12 17.38 -16.29
N ARG A 140 -0.50 17.02 -17.53
CA ARG A 140 -0.75 15.62 -17.87
C ARG A 140 0.52 14.82 -17.58
N TYR A 141 0.36 13.72 -16.88
CA TYR A 141 1.46 12.84 -16.55
C TYR A 141 2.10 12.29 -17.82
N ARG A 142 3.43 12.36 -17.87
CA ARG A 142 4.26 11.77 -18.92
C ARG A 142 5.32 10.94 -18.25
N ILE A 143 5.42 9.66 -18.60
CA ILE A 143 6.42 8.77 -18.02
C ILE A 143 7.82 9.43 -18.10
N PRO A 144 8.57 9.53 -16.99
CA PRO A 144 9.81 10.27 -16.98
C PRO A 144 10.84 9.73 -17.99
N GLY A 145 11.67 10.61 -18.54
CA GLY A 145 12.74 10.21 -19.47
C GLY A 145 13.74 9.24 -18.85
N TRP A 146 13.93 9.31 -17.54
CA TRP A 146 14.85 8.46 -16.78
C TRP A 146 14.35 7.03 -16.56
N ALA A 147 13.05 6.77 -16.73
CA ALA A 147 12.45 5.47 -16.46
C ALA A 147 13.03 4.39 -17.39
N THR A 148 13.61 3.34 -16.79
CA THR A 148 14.06 2.15 -17.52
C THR A 148 12.85 1.42 -18.13
N PRO A 149 13.02 0.56 -19.16
CA PRO A 149 11.88 -0.16 -19.76
C PRO A 149 10.99 -0.88 -18.73
N SER A 150 11.60 -1.45 -17.70
CA SER A 150 10.90 -2.11 -16.61
C SER A 150 10.22 -1.15 -15.63
N ASP A 151 10.77 0.06 -15.41
CA ASP A 151 10.07 1.11 -14.65
C ASP A 151 8.85 1.61 -15.42
N ARG A 152 8.98 1.76 -16.75
CA ARG A 152 7.86 2.15 -17.62
C ARG A 152 6.73 1.15 -17.54
N ASP A 153 7.04 -0.15 -17.54
CA ASP A 153 6.05 -1.20 -17.39
C ASP A 153 5.27 -1.08 -16.06
N THR A 154 5.97 -0.91 -14.92
CA THR A 154 5.31 -0.65 -13.63
C THR A 154 4.44 0.61 -13.69
N LEU A 155 4.96 1.72 -14.22
CA LEU A 155 4.25 3.00 -14.30
C LEU A 155 3.00 2.92 -15.21
N GLN A 156 2.97 1.99 -16.14
CA GLN A 156 1.83 1.77 -17.05
C GLN A 156 0.81 0.78 -16.51
N HIS A 157 1.25 -0.28 -15.84
CA HIS A 157 0.42 -1.47 -15.66
C HIS A 157 0.25 -1.92 -14.20
N ALA A 158 1.05 -1.40 -13.26
CA ALA A 158 0.97 -1.83 -11.88
C ALA A 158 -0.39 -1.50 -11.26
N SER A 159 -1.00 -2.50 -10.63
CA SER A 159 -2.35 -2.43 -10.10
C SER A 159 -2.43 -1.70 -8.76
N ILE A 160 -3.55 -1.02 -8.50
CA ILE A 160 -3.78 -0.28 -7.25
C ILE A 160 -5.08 -0.78 -6.63
N PHE A 161 -5.05 -1.21 -5.36
CA PHE A 161 -6.25 -1.46 -4.57
C PHE A 161 -6.53 -0.28 -3.64
N THR A 162 -7.76 0.23 -3.65
CA THR A 162 -8.20 1.38 -2.84
C THR A 162 -9.24 0.94 -1.82
N SER A 163 -8.92 1.13 -0.54
CA SER A 163 -9.78 0.85 0.62
C SER A 163 -10.57 2.11 1.01
N ILE A 164 -11.89 2.01 1.05
CA ILE A 164 -12.81 3.09 1.44
C ILE A 164 -13.77 2.59 2.52
N ALA A 165 -13.78 3.23 3.69
CA ALA A 165 -14.83 3.08 4.69
C ALA A 165 -15.82 4.24 4.55
N ALA A 166 -17.11 3.96 4.41
CA ALA A 166 -18.14 4.93 4.07
C ALA A 166 -19.38 4.77 4.96
N TYR A 167 -19.54 5.69 5.92
CA TYR A 167 -20.70 5.73 6.79
C TYR A 167 -21.70 6.78 6.30
N ARG A 168 -22.79 6.33 5.66
CA ARG A 168 -23.90 7.16 5.16
C ARG A 168 -23.42 8.43 4.41
N ASP A 169 -22.36 8.27 3.62
CA ASP A 169 -21.67 9.38 2.98
C ASP A 169 -22.11 9.54 1.53
N HIS A 170 -22.82 10.63 1.23
CA HIS A 170 -23.31 10.92 -0.12
C HIS A 170 -22.18 11.19 -1.13
N GLU A 171 -21.02 11.63 -0.65
CA GLU A 171 -19.84 11.88 -1.50
C GLU A 171 -19.17 10.58 -1.97
N CYS A 172 -19.50 9.44 -1.36
CA CYS A 172 -18.86 8.16 -1.65
C CYS A 172 -18.96 7.77 -3.12
N ALA A 173 -20.13 7.97 -3.73
CA ALA A 173 -20.32 7.67 -5.15
C ALA A 173 -19.41 8.55 -6.02
N LEU A 174 -19.31 9.84 -5.72
CA LEU A 174 -18.44 10.75 -6.47
C LEU A 174 -16.96 10.45 -6.25
N THR A 175 -16.57 10.03 -5.06
CA THR A 175 -15.20 9.56 -4.76
C THR A 175 -14.84 8.33 -5.59
N VAL A 176 -15.69 7.29 -5.59
CA VAL A 176 -15.47 6.07 -6.39
C VAL A 176 -15.34 6.42 -7.87
N ARG A 177 -16.21 7.30 -8.38
CA ARG A 177 -16.16 7.72 -9.78
C ARG A 177 -14.90 8.53 -10.11
N ASN A 178 -14.53 9.47 -9.25
CA ASN A 178 -13.38 10.35 -9.43
C ASN A 178 -12.06 9.55 -9.45
N LEU A 179 -11.93 8.49 -8.65
CA LEU A 179 -10.77 7.58 -8.71
C LEU A 179 -10.51 7.08 -10.13
N PHE A 180 -11.55 6.63 -10.84
CA PHE A 180 -11.44 6.15 -12.21
C PHE A 180 -11.29 7.27 -13.24
N ASP A 181 -12.13 8.30 -13.16
CA ASP A 181 -12.15 9.37 -14.17
C ASP A 181 -10.85 10.21 -14.19
N MET A 182 -10.18 10.33 -13.05
CA MET A 182 -8.94 11.10 -12.91
C MET A 182 -7.68 10.27 -13.11
N ALA A 183 -7.78 8.95 -13.27
CA ALA A 183 -6.64 8.08 -13.49
C ALA A 183 -6.23 8.06 -14.96
N VAL A 184 -4.92 8.03 -15.22
CA VAL A 184 -4.40 7.87 -16.58
C VAL A 184 -4.66 6.46 -17.12
N ALA A 185 -4.73 5.46 -16.22
CA ALA A 185 -5.06 4.10 -16.61
C ALA A 185 -6.12 3.47 -15.67
N PRO A 186 -7.41 3.73 -15.92
CA PRO A 186 -8.51 3.25 -15.07
C PRO A 186 -8.52 1.72 -14.91
N HIS A 187 -8.06 1.00 -15.93
CA HIS A 187 -7.96 -0.46 -15.95
C HIS A 187 -7.01 -1.06 -14.88
N ARG A 188 -6.19 -0.25 -14.18
CA ARG A 188 -5.31 -0.75 -13.12
C ARG A 188 -5.96 -0.71 -11.72
N LEU A 189 -7.13 -0.06 -11.61
CA LEU A 189 -7.74 0.28 -10.32
C LEU A 189 -8.71 -0.78 -9.82
N TYR A 190 -8.57 -1.09 -8.54
CA TYR A 190 -9.43 -1.97 -7.76
C TYR A 190 -9.92 -1.19 -6.54
N VAL A 191 -11.20 -1.30 -6.19
CA VAL A 191 -11.80 -0.54 -5.08
C VAL A 191 -12.56 -1.49 -4.17
N GLY A 192 -12.27 -1.43 -2.87
CA GLY A 192 -13.02 -2.06 -1.81
C GLY A 192 -13.77 -1.01 -1.00
N VAL A 193 -15.08 -1.16 -0.85
CA VAL A 193 -15.94 -0.24 -0.10
C VAL A 193 -16.60 -0.99 1.05
N SER A 194 -16.46 -0.45 2.26
CA SER A 194 -17.31 -0.82 3.40
C SER A 194 -18.36 0.25 3.54
N GLU A 195 -19.59 -0.07 3.17
CA GLU A 195 -20.71 0.85 3.07
C GLU A 195 -21.72 0.59 4.19
N GLU A 196 -21.77 1.49 5.17
CA GLU A 196 -22.80 1.50 6.21
C GLU A 196 -23.90 2.49 5.83
N ARG A 197 -25.02 2.00 5.27
CA ARG A 197 -26.07 2.87 4.71
C ARG A 197 -27.47 2.33 4.94
N SER A 198 -28.45 3.23 5.04
CA SER A 198 -29.86 2.86 5.03
C SER A 198 -30.37 2.63 3.60
N ALA A 199 -31.60 2.14 3.47
CA ALA A 199 -32.26 1.99 2.16
C ALA A 199 -32.50 3.33 1.43
N SER A 200 -32.62 4.44 2.16
CA SER A 200 -32.84 5.78 1.59
C SER A 200 -31.55 6.46 1.12
N ASP A 201 -30.40 6.01 1.61
CA ASP A 201 -29.11 6.57 1.23
C ASP A 201 -28.70 6.05 -0.17
N ALA A 202 -28.15 6.93 -1.00
CA ALA A 202 -27.58 6.56 -2.28
C ALA A 202 -26.41 5.60 -2.10
N SER A 203 -26.26 4.62 -3.00
CA SER A 203 -25.10 3.72 -2.95
C SER A 203 -23.84 4.40 -3.48
N CYS A 204 -22.68 4.07 -2.91
CA CYS A 204 -21.35 4.34 -3.44
C CYS A 204 -21.15 3.84 -4.89
N LEU A 205 -21.99 2.92 -5.38
CA LEU A 205 -21.93 2.43 -6.76
C LEU A 205 -22.81 3.21 -7.75
N SER A 206 -23.64 4.15 -7.28
CA SER A 206 -24.64 4.82 -8.11
C SER A 206 -24.06 5.65 -9.27
N SER A 207 -22.81 6.10 -9.15
CA SER A 207 -22.12 6.95 -10.14
C SER A 207 -21.34 6.18 -11.21
N ILE A 208 -21.26 4.85 -11.10
CA ILE A 208 -20.49 3.99 -12.02
C ILE A 208 -21.38 3.18 -12.98
N GLY A 209 -22.68 3.49 -13.05
CA GLY A 209 -23.59 3.01 -14.10
C GLY A 209 -24.06 1.57 -13.98
N ILE A 210 -23.99 0.96 -12.78
CA ILE A 210 -24.32 -0.47 -12.59
C ILE A 210 -25.78 -0.84 -12.87
N ASP A 211 -26.69 0.14 -12.85
CA ASP A 211 -28.12 -0.09 -13.07
C ASP A 211 -28.46 -0.43 -14.53
N ASN A 212 -27.57 -0.10 -15.47
CA ASN A 212 -27.73 -0.41 -16.89
C ASN A 212 -26.38 -0.70 -17.55
N LEU A 213 -25.88 -1.93 -17.37
CA LEU A 213 -24.61 -2.38 -17.97
C LEU A 213 -24.61 -2.29 -19.50
N ALA A 214 -25.78 -2.43 -20.15
CA ALA A 214 -25.90 -2.36 -21.61
C ALA A 214 -25.61 -0.95 -22.17
N SER A 215 -25.72 0.10 -21.35
CA SER A 215 -25.29 1.46 -21.74
C SER A 215 -23.80 1.56 -22.04
N GLY A 216 -22.99 0.62 -21.52
CA GLY A 216 -21.53 0.68 -21.61
C GLY A 216 -20.88 1.67 -20.64
N GLU A 217 -21.64 2.38 -19.81
CA GLU A 217 -21.10 3.38 -18.89
C GLU A 217 -20.17 2.76 -17.84
N THR A 218 -20.56 1.63 -17.22
CA THR A 218 -19.69 0.93 -16.28
C THR A 218 -18.38 0.50 -16.92
N ARG A 219 -18.43 -0.05 -18.14
CA ARG A 219 -17.23 -0.39 -18.91
C ARG A 219 -16.36 0.85 -19.16
N ARG A 220 -16.98 1.96 -19.58
CA ARG A 220 -16.29 3.23 -19.84
C ARG A 220 -15.59 3.77 -18.59
N VAL A 221 -16.21 3.64 -17.41
CA VAL A 221 -15.59 4.04 -16.14
C VAL A 221 -14.42 3.12 -15.79
N LEU A 222 -14.62 1.80 -15.79
CA LEU A 222 -13.61 0.84 -15.33
C LEU A 222 -12.38 0.74 -16.24
N TYR A 223 -12.55 0.98 -17.54
CA TYR A 223 -11.49 0.82 -18.54
C TYR A 223 -11.11 2.14 -19.24
N GLY A 224 -11.87 3.21 -19.07
CA GLY A 224 -11.68 4.49 -19.76
C GLY A 224 -12.49 4.63 -21.06
N ALA A 225 -12.46 5.83 -21.64
CA ALA A 225 -13.29 6.20 -22.80
C ALA A 225 -13.03 5.36 -24.07
N GLY A 226 -11.82 4.80 -24.23
CA GLY A 226 -11.42 3.99 -25.38
C GLY A 226 -11.68 2.48 -25.22
N ALA A 227 -12.44 2.06 -24.20
CA ALA A 227 -12.68 0.65 -23.91
C ALA A 227 -13.44 -0.06 -25.07
N PRO A 228 -12.94 -1.20 -25.58
CA PRO A 228 -13.61 -1.96 -26.62
C PRO A 228 -15.04 -2.33 -26.24
N ALA A 229 -15.99 -2.17 -27.17
CA ALA A 229 -17.41 -2.42 -26.91
C ALA A 229 -17.70 -3.88 -26.46
N ALA A 230 -16.87 -4.83 -26.88
CA ALA A 230 -17.01 -6.24 -26.56
C ALA A 230 -16.48 -6.64 -25.17
N LEU A 231 -15.77 -5.77 -24.45
CA LEU A 231 -15.35 -6.07 -23.07
C LEU A 231 -16.58 -6.13 -22.16
N ALA A 232 -16.87 -7.32 -21.64
CA ALA A 232 -18.00 -7.52 -20.75
C ALA A 232 -17.66 -7.14 -19.30
N VAL A 233 -18.65 -6.58 -18.63
CA VAL A 233 -18.67 -6.33 -17.19
C VAL A 233 -19.91 -7.01 -16.62
N GLU A 234 -19.79 -7.60 -15.44
CA GLU A 234 -20.90 -8.23 -14.73
C GLU A 234 -20.99 -7.72 -13.28
N VAL A 235 -22.18 -7.83 -12.69
CA VAL A 235 -22.39 -7.58 -11.26
C VAL A 235 -22.74 -8.91 -10.59
N ARG A 236 -21.93 -9.31 -9.61
CA ARG A 236 -22.12 -10.53 -8.82
C ARG A 236 -22.54 -10.18 -7.40
N THR A 237 -23.57 -10.86 -6.90
CA THR A 237 -23.89 -10.89 -5.47
C THR A 237 -23.07 -12.01 -4.83
N LEU A 238 -22.37 -11.69 -3.75
CA LEU A 238 -21.49 -12.62 -3.04
C LEU A 238 -21.97 -12.86 -1.61
N THR A 239 -21.50 -13.94 -0.99
CA THR A 239 -21.66 -14.22 0.43
C THR A 239 -20.31 -14.16 1.14
N TRP A 240 -20.31 -13.90 2.44
CA TRP A 240 -19.08 -13.98 3.24
C TRP A 240 -18.47 -15.38 3.22
N ASP A 241 -19.28 -16.44 3.22
CA ASP A 241 -18.78 -17.81 3.08
C ASP A 241 -17.97 -18.01 1.79
N ALA A 242 -18.49 -17.53 0.65
CA ALA A 242 -17.78 -17.58 -0.63
C ALA A 242 -16.51 -16.71 -0.64
N VAL A 243 -16.56 -15.51 -0.05
CA VAL A 243 -15.41 -14.61 0.04
C VAL A 243 -14.33 -15.19 0.95
N LEU A 244 -14.69 -15.80 2.07
CA LEU A 244 -13.73 -16.28 3.05
C LEU A 244 -13.21 -17.69 2.75
N SER A 245 -13.96 -18.53 2.03
CA SER A 245 -13.59 -19.90 1.74
C SER A 245 -12.17 -20.06 1.17
N PRO A 246 -11.38 -21.03 1.66
CA PRO A 246 -11.74 -22.06 2.65
C PRO A 246 -11.50 -21.65 4.11
N ARG A 247 -11.26 -20.37 4.40
CA ARG A 247 -10.91 -19.90 5.75
C ARG A 247 -12.16 -19.93 6.65
N PRO A 248 -12.05 -20.42 7.90
CA PRO A 248 -13.16 -20.41 8.83
C PRO A 248 -13.47 -18.98 9.27
N LEU A 249 -14.76 -18.71 9.51
CA LEU A 249 -15.24 -17.47 10.08
C LEU A 249 -15.09 -17.52 11.61
N LEU A 250 -14.51 -16.47 12.18
CA LEU A 250 -14.37 -16.28 13.61
C LEU A 250 -15.24 -15.10 14.03
N ASP A 251 -15.99 -15.28 15.12
CA ASP A 251 -16.76 -14.20 15.72
C ASP A 251 -15.80 -13.25 16.48
N VAL A 252 -15.71 -12.00 16.02
CA VAL A 252 -14.85 -10.98 16.61
C VAL A 252 -15.24 -10.61 18.05
N ASP A 253 -16.53 -10.71 18.39
CA ASP A 253 -17.04 -10.40 19.73
C ASP A 253 -16.99 -11.63 20.66
N ALA A 254 -17.05 -12.85 20.14
CA ALA A 254 -16.84 -14.05 20.95
C ALA A 254 -15.35 -14.29 21.26
N ALA A 255 -14.45 -13.87 20.35
CA ALA A 255 -13.00 -13.97 20.55
C ALA A 255 -12.52 -13.26 21.84
N THR A 256 -13.28 -12.26 22.33
CA THR A 256 -13.00 -11.57 23.60
C THR A 256 -13.09 -12.46 24.83
N ASN A 257 -13.79 -13.58 24.73
CA ASN A 257 -14.00 -14.52 25.83
C ASN A 257 -13.03 -15.72 25.76
N MET A 258 -12.21 -15.81 24.72
CA MET A 258 -11.17 -16.83 24.60
C MET A 258 -9.90 -16.34 25.31
N SER A 259 -9.18 -17.23 26.00
CA SER A 259 -7.85 -16.89 26.53
C SER A 259 -7.01 -16.34 25.38
N ALA A 260 -6.36 -15.18 25.55
CA ALA A 260 -5.56 -14.53 24.53
C ALA A 260 -4.63 -15.55 23.85
N GLU A 261 -5.03 -16.03 22.66
CA GLU A 261 -4.30 -17.12 22.01
C GLU A 261 -2.89 -16.66 21.67
N SER A 262 -1.92 -17.50 22.02
CA SER A 262 -0.47 -17.27 21.81
C SER A 262 0.00 -17.61 20.39
N ALA A 263 -0.92 -17.99 19.51
CA ALA A 263 -0.60 -18.37 18.14
C ALA A 263 -0.04 -17.18 17.35
N ALA A 264 0.87 -17.47 16.40
CA ALA A 264 1.52 -16.46 15.59
C ALA A 264 0.54 -15.76 14.63
N GLU A 265 -0.52 -16.45 14.21
CA GLU A 265 -1.49 -16.03 13.21
C GLU A 265 -2.89 -16.57 13.53
N PRO A 266 -3.97 -15.81 13.27
CA PRO A 266 -5.34 -16.31 13.40
C PRO A 266 -5.62 -17.49 12.48
N GLY A 267 -6.25 -18.54 13.01
CA GLY A 267 -6.69 -19.70 12.23
C GLY A 267 -7.87 -19.44 11.28
N GLY A 268 -8.42 -18.21 11.27
CA GLY A 268 -9.59 -17.81 10.50
C GLY A 268 -9.71 -16.30 10.34
N VAL A 269 -10.85 -15.86 9.83
CA VAL A 269 -11.13 -14.43 9.57
C VAL A 269 -12.14 -13.91 10.57
N PHE A 270 -11.80 -12.85 11.30
CA PHE A 270 -12.72 -12.23 12.24
C PHE A 270 -13.78 -11.41 11.52
N LEU A 271 -15.06 -11.68 11.80
CA LEU A 271 -16.19 -10.87 11.36
C LEU A 271 -17.14 -10.64 12.55
N HIS A 272 -17.94 -9.58 12.44
CA HIS A 272 -19.03 -9.35 13.38
C HIS A 272 -20.16 -10.37 13.16
N PRO A 273 -20.87 -10.86 14.19
CA PRO A 273 -21.98 -11.80 14.03
C PRO A 273 -23.07 -11.35 13.06
N ALA A 274 -23.25 -10.04 12.89
CA ALA A 274 -24.22 -9.51 11.94
C ALA A 274 -23.83 -9.69 10.45
N HIS A 275 -22.67 -10.28 10.15
CA HIS A 275 -22.23 -10.60 8.79
C HIS A 275 -23.26 -11.40 7.98
N ALA A 276 -24.09 -12.21 8.66
CA ALA A 276 -25.17 -12.98 8.03
C ALA A 276 -26.25 -12.10 7.36
N SER A 277 -26.37 -10.84 7.79
CA SER A 277 -27.30 -9.85 7.22
C SER A 277 -26.64 -8.91 6.20
N GLU A 278 -25.33 -9.02 6.01
CA GLU A 278 -24.58 -8.15 5.12
C GLU A 278 -24.71 -8.60 3.67
N ARG A 279 -24.73 -7.62 2.76
CA ARG A 279 -24.79 -7.88 1.32
C ARG A 279 -23.46 -7.52 0.70
N LEU A 280 -22.92 -8.41 -0.11
CA LEU A 280 -21.68 -8.16 -0.84
C LEU A 280 -21.96 -8.11 -2.33
N PHE A 281 -21.43 -7.10 -3.00
CA PHE A 281 -21.52 -6.95 -4.44
C PHE A 281 -20.13 -6.81 -5.03
N CYS A 282 -19.94 -7.38 -6.21
CA CYS A 282 -18.72 -7.27 -6.97
C CYS A 282 -19.06 -6.89 -8.41
N VAL A 283 -18.52 -5.77 -8.87
CA VAL A 283 -18.52 -5.38 -10.28
C VAL A 283 -17.24 -5.96 -10.89
N ALA A 284 -17.39 -6.99 -11.71
CA ALA A 284 -16.28 -7.77 -12.24
C ALA A 284 -16.04 -7.52 -13.73
N GLY A 285 -14.76 -7.44 -14.10
CA GLY A 285 -14.31 -7.44 -15.48
C GLY A 285 -14.07 -8.87 -15.98
N GLU A 286 -14.51 -9.17 -17.19
CA GLU A 286 -14.41 -10.52 -17.75
C GLU A 286 -12.95 -10.98 -17.92
N VAL A 287 -12.10 -10.12 -18.51
CA VAL A 287 -10.70 -10.46 -18.80
C VAL A 287 -9.84 -10.57 -17.54
N GLU A 288 -10.14 -9.79 -16.51
CA GLU A 288 -9.55 -9.92 -15.17
C GLU A 288 -10.03 -11.19 -14.47
N THR A 289 -11.31 -11.56 -14.63
CA THR A 289 -11.84 -12.82 -14.08
C THR A 289 -11.06 -14.01 -14.65
N LEU A 290 -10.78 -14.03 -15.95
CA LEU A 290 -9.96 -15.07 -16.60
C LEU A 290 -8.53 -15.08 -16.05
N ARG A 291 -7.89 -13.91 -15.96
CA ARG A 291 -6.53 -13.75 -15.43
C ARG A 291 -6.43 -14.26 -13.98
N ASP A 292 -7.36 -13.84 -13.14
CA ASP A 292 -7.35 -14.15 -11.72
C ASP A 292 -7.67 -15.63 -11.47
N THR A 293 -8.54 -16.23 -12.28
CA THR A 293 -8.81 -17.68 -12.27
C THR A 293 -7.55 -18.48 -12.61
N LEU A 294 -6.78 -18.06 -13.62
CA LEU A 294 -5.49 -18.67 -13.95
C LEU A 294 -4.52 -18.58 -12.76
N LEU A 295 -4.38 -17.39 -12.15
CA LEU A 295 -3.49 -17.19 -11.00
C LEU A 295 -3.85 -18.06 -9.80
N LEU A 296 -5.15 -18.20 -9.51
CA LEU A 296 -5.63 -19.06 -8.43
C LEU A 296 -5.35 -20.55 -8.71
N ALA A 297 -5.54 -21.01 -9.95
CA ALA A 297 -5.22 -22.39 -10.33
C ALA A 297 -3.71 -22.68 -10.23
N GLU A 298 -2.86 -21.75 -10.64
CA GLU A 298 -1.41 -21.85 -10.47
C GLU A 298 -1.01 -21.85 -8.99
N ASP A 299 -1.71 -21.08 -8.15
CA ASP A 299 -1.48 -21.09 -6.71
C ASP A 299 -1.77 -22.46 -6.10
N ASP A 300 -2.87 -23.11 -6.47
CA ASP A 300 -3.19 -24.47 -6.00
C ASP A 300 -2.09 -25.46 -6.37
N MET A 301 -1.62 -25.40 -7.62
CA MET A 301 -0.54 -26.26 -8.10
C MET A 301 0.76 -26.01 -7.34
N LYS A 302 1.08 -24.74 -7.02
CA LYS A 302 2.30 -24.39 -6.29
C LYS A 302 2.25 -24.77 -4.82
N ARG A 303 1.08 -24.62 -4.17
CA ARG A 303 0.86 -25.07 -2.79
C ARG A 303 1.01 -26.58 -2.68
N THR A 304 0.41 -27.33 -3.60
CA THR A 304 0.47 -28.81 -3.61
C THR A 304 1.87 -29.34 -3.94
N SER A 305 2.60 -28.70 -4.85
CA SER A 305 3.92 -29.19 -5.29
C SER A 305 5.08 -28.77 -4.39
N SER A 306 5.10 -27.53 -3.87
CA SER A 306 6.26 -26.99 -3.15
C SER A 306 5.91 -26.33 -1.81
N GLY A 307 4.65 -26.38 -1.36
CA GLY A 307 4.18 -25.57 -0.23
C GLY A 307 4.30 -24.06 -0.46
N GLY A 308 4.50 -23.64 -1.71
CA GLY A 308 4.69 -22.25 -2.09
C GLY A 308 3.38 -21.55 -2.42
N SER A 309 3.42 -20.23 -2.60
CA SER A 309 2.33 -19.46 -3.19
C SER A 309 2.85 -18.59 -4.33
N VAL A 310 1.99 -18.29 -5.31
CA VAL A 310 2.26 -17.27 -6.33
C VAL A 310 1.88 -15.87 -5.85
N PHE A 311 1.11 -15.74 -4.77
CA PHE A 311 0.74 -14.48 -4.15
C PHE A 311 1.79 -14.00 -3.14
N ARG A 312 1.73 -12.71 -2.79
CA ARG A 312 2.64 -12.08 -1.83
C ARG A 312 2.42 -12.65 -0.43
N ARG A 313 3.51 -12.74 0.34
CA ARG A 313 3.52 -13.15 1.74
C ARG A 313 3.63 -11.92 2.63
N GLY A 314 2.91 -11.84 3.73
CA GLY A 314 3.22 -10.90 4.84
C GLY A 314 3.44 -11.66 6.15
N ARG A 315 2.93 -11.13 7.27
CA ARG A 315 2.85 -11.83 8.57
C ARG A 315 1.97 -13.11 8.64
N GLY A 316 1.59 -13.69 7.50
CA GLY A 316 0.58 -14.74 7.30
C GLY A 316 -0.88 -14.33 7.61
N GLY A 317 -1.78 -15.30 7.80
CA GLY A 317 -3.20 -15.07 8.14
C GLY A 317 -4.18 -14.73 7.01
N ALA A 318 -5.39 -14.31 7.41
CA ALA A 318 -6.56 -14.14 6.55
C ALA A 318 -6.34 -13.18 5.37
N GLN A 319 -5.70 -12.02 5.56
CA GLN A 319 -5.61 -10.97 4.55
C GLN A 319 -4.67 -11.32 3.37
N HIS A 320 -3.97 -12.45 3.41
CA HIS A 320 -2.94 -12.81 2.40
C HIS A 320 -3.42 -13.75 1.31
N GLN A 321 -4.61 -14.35 1.48
CA GLN A 321 -5.14 -15.31 0.51
C GLN A 321 -6.26 -14.67 -0.32
N PRO A 322 -6.01 -14.38 -1.61
CA PRO A 322 -7.04 -13.92 -2.52
C PRO A 322 -8.19 -14.91 -2.58
N SER A 323 -9.41 -14.39 -2.63
CA SER A 323 -10.62 -15.20 -2.65
C SER A 323 -11.05 -15.54 -4.08
N ARG A 324 -11.40 -16.79 -4.35
CA ARG A 324 -11.99 -17.18 -5.64
C ARG A 324 -13.22 -16.37 -6.01
N ALA A 325 -14.07 -16.06 -5.03
CA ALA A 325 -15.28 -15.26 -5.24
C ALA A 325 -14.96 -13.82 -5.68
N LEU A 326 -13.75 -13.34 -5.40
CA LEU A 326 -13.30 -11.99 -5.75
C LEU A 326 -12.54 -11.92 -7.09
N ALA A 327 -12.31 -13.05 -7.77
CA ALA A 327 -11.57 -13.09 -9.02
C ALA A 327 -12.21 -12.16 -10.07
N GLY A 328 -11.45 -11.18 -10.56
CA GLY A 328 -11.90 -10.18 -11.54
C GLY A 328 -12.72 -9.02 -10.99
N CYS A 329 -13.01 -8.98 -9.68
CA CYS A 329 -13.71 -7.84 -9.08
C CYS A 329 -12.89 -6.57 -9.21
N ARG A 330 -13.45 -5.54 -9.85
CA ARG A 330 -12.87 -4.20 -9.97
C ARG A 330 -13.39 -3.26 -8.89
N VAL A 331 -14.64 -3.40 -8.51
CA VAL A 331 -15.24 -2.71 -7.37
C VAL A 331 -15.99 -3.72 -6.53
N THR A 332 -15.61 -3.88 -5.26
CA THR A 332 -16.28 -4.74 -4.28
C THR A 332 -16.85 -3.87 -3.18
N THR A 333 -18.13 -4.04 -2.86
CA THR A 333 -18.76 -3.34 -1.73
C THR A 333 -19.40 -4.32 -0.76
N ARG A 334 -19.21 -4.09 0.53
CA ARG A 334 -20.01 -4.68 1.61
C ARG A 334 -21.01 -3.64 2.09
N VAL A 335 -22.29 -3.97 2.07
CA VAL A 335 -23.38 -3.14 2.56
C VAL A 335 -23.91 -3.70 3.87
N THR A 336 -23.97 -2.86 4.90
CA THR A 336 -24.57 -3.17 6.20
C THR A 336 -25.42 -2.01 6.72
N GLU A 337 -26.28 -2.29 7.70
CA GLU A 337 -27.12 -1.29 8.34
C GLU A 337 -26.27 -0.31 9.19
N PRO A 338 -26.58 1.00 9.20
CA PRO A 338 -25.77 1.98 9.92
C PRO A 338 -25.66 1.71 11.42
N LEU A 339 -26.72 1.15 12.03
CA LEU A 339 -26.73 0.82 13.47
C LEU A 339 -25.74 -0.30 13.83
N LEU A 340 -25.31 -1.10 12.85
CA LEU A 340 -24.32 -2.17 12.99
C LEU A 340 -22.89 -1.69 12.73
N ALA A 341 -22.69 -0.42 12.36
CA ALA A 341 -21.37 0.13 12.12
C ALA A 341 -20.47 -0.01 13.35
N ARG A 342 -19.19 -0.29 13.11
CA ARG A 342 -18.15 -0.46 14.15
C ARG A 342 -17.02 0.57 14.03
N GLY A 343 -17.26 1.66 13.33
CA GLY A 343 -16.28 2.72 13.09
C GLY A 343 -15.34 2.45 11.91
N PRO A 344 -14.50 3.44 11.57
CA PRO A 344 -13.72 3.44 10.33
C PRO A 344 -12.59 2.41 10.34
N THR A 345 -11.98 2.13 11.50
CA THR A 345 -10.97 1.07 11.68
C THR A 345 -11.48 -0.29 11.18
N PHE A 346 -12.68 -0.67 11.62
CA PHE A 346 -13.31 -1.93 11.24
C PHE A 346 -13.73 -1.92 9.77
N GLY A 347 -14.23 -0.78 9.26
CA GLY A 347 -14.54 -0.61 7.84
C GLY A 347 -13.31 -0.85 6.95
N ARG A 348 -12.16 -0.27 7.29
CA ARG A 348 -10.90 -0.49 6.57
C ARG A 348 -10.46 -1.95 6.67
N TYR A 349 -10.54 -2.58 7.86
CA TYR A 349 -10.29 -4.01 8.02
C TYR A 349 -11.15 -4.85 7.06
N ILE A 350 -12.46 -4.57 6.96
CA ILE A 350 -13.35 -5.28 6.04
C ILE A 350 -12.90 -5.13 4.59
N THR A 351 -12.56 -3.90 4.15
CA THR A 351 -12.09 -3.70 2.77
C THR A 351 -10.76 -4.39 2.48
N SER A 352 -9.87 -4.55 3.47
CA SER A 352 -8.61 -5.29 3.29
C SER A 352 -8.85 -6.77 2.95
N LEU A 353 -10.00 -7.34 3.33
CA LEU A 353 -10.39 -8.70 2.95
C LEU A 353 -10.73 -8.82 1.45
N PHE A 354 -10.92 -7.70 0.75
CA PHE A 354 -11.15 -7.67 -0.69
C PHE A 354 -9.88 -7.54 -1.52
N PHE A 355 -8.73 -7.37 -0.88
CA PHE A 355 -7.44 -7.30 -1.53
C PHE A 355 -7.12 -8.62 -2.27
N PHE A 356 -6.81 -8.53 -3.57
CA PHE A 356 -6.49 -9.65 -4.44
C PHE A 356 -5.04 -9.49 -4.96
N ASN A 357 -4.09 -9.24 -4.06
CA ASN A 357 -2.67 -9.17 -4.44
C ASN A 357 -2.29 -8.05 -5.43
N GLN A 358 -3.04 -6.93 -5.43
CA GLN A 358 -2.69 -5.74 -6.20
C GLN A 358 -1.31 -5.19 -5.80
N ASP A 359 -0.71 -4.38 -6.68
CA ASP A 359 0.68 -3.95 -6.50
C ASP A 359 0.87 -2.89 -5.44
N TYR A 360 -0.04 -1.92 -5.44
CA TYR A 360 -0.11 -0.83 -4.48
C TYR A 360 -1.40 -0.93 -3.68
N PHE A 361 -1.34 -0.49 -2.42
CA PHE A 361 -2.50 -0.36 -1.55
C PHE A 361 -2.69 1.11 -1.20
N MET A 362 -3.92 1.59 -1.35
CA MET A 362 -4.32 2.94 -1.04
C MET A 362 -5.45 2.92 -0.01
N VAL A 363 -5.40 3.83 0.95
CA VAL A 363 -6.53 4.15 1.85
C VAL A 363 -6.95 5.56 1.55
N VAL A 364 -8.25 5.81 1.36
CA VAL A 364 -8.83 7.16 1.30
C VAL A 364 -10.15 7.22 2.04
N ASP A 365 -10.52 8.40 2.51
CA ASP A 365 -11.86 8.65 3.01
C ASP A 365 -12.89 8.69 1.87
N SER A 366 -14.16 8.44 2.18
CA SER A 366 -15.28 8.38 1.22
C SER A 366 -15.65 9.72 0.55
N HIS A 367 -14.95 10.79 0.86
CA HIS A 367 -15.25 12.17 0.43
C HIS A 367 -13.95 12.84 -0.03
N THR A 368 -13.36 12.19 -1.02
CA THR A 368 -12.03 12.47 -1.55
C THR A 368 -12.12 12.85 -3.02
N ARG A 369 -11.26 13.78 -3.45
CA ARG A 369 -11.01 14.09 -4.85
C ARG A 369 -9.52 13.94 -5.14
N LEU A 370 -9.22 13.58 -6.37
CA LEU A 370 -7.87 13.30 -6.82
C LEU A 370 -7.50 14.21 -7.98
N SER A 371 -6.23 14.58 -8.04
CA SER A 371 -5.67 15.35 -9.14
C SER A 371 -5.68 14.53 -10.44
N LEU A 372 -5.52 15.21 -11.58
CA LEU A 372 -5.40 14.53 -12.87
C LEU A 372 -4.17 13.61 -12.88
N ASP A 373 -4.34 12.40 -13.40
CA ASP A 373 -3.33 11.36 -13.52
C ASP A 373 -2.70 10.94 -12.18
N TRP A 374 -3.48 11.02 -11.08
CA TRP A 374 -3.02 10.74 -9.72
C TRP A 374 -2.35 9.37 -9.57
N ASP A 375 -2.86 8.34 -10.27
CA ASP A 375 -2.41 6.95 -10.18
C ASP A 375 -0.94 6.83 -10.56
N ALA A 376 -0.56 7.42 -11.70
CA ALA A 376 0.82 7.40 -12.15
C ALA A 376 1.73 8.36 -11.37
N LYS A 377 1.20 9.52 -10.94
CA LYS A 377 1.90 10.47 -10.07
C LYS A 377 2.30 9.82 -8.74
N LEU A 378 1.37 9.13 -8.07
CA LEU A 378 1.64 8.45 -6.79
C LEU A 378 2.60 7.26 -6.94
N ILE A 379 2.46 6.43 -7.99
CA ILE A 379 3.44 5.35 -8.25
C ILE A 379 4.84 5.94 -8.46
N THR A 380 4.95 7.04 -9.22
CA THR A 380 6.24 7.71 -9.44
C THR A 380 6.85 8.21 -8.14
N ARG A 381 6.03 8.76 -7.23
CA ARG A 381 6.49 9.18 -5.90
C ARG A 381 7.02 8.03 -5.07
N VAL A 382 6.41 6.85 -5.15
CA VAL A 382 6.94 5.67 -4.46
C VAL A 382 8.34 5.30 -4.97
N PHE A 383 8.62 5.46 -6.27
CA PHE A 383 9.97 5.27 -6.82
C PHE A 383 10.99 6.32 -6.36
N GLN A 384 10.54 7.44 -5.79
CA GLN A 384 11.41 8.48 -5.26
C GLN A 384 11.69 8.33 -3.76
N LEU A 385 11.08 7.35 -3.09
CA LEU A 385 11.25 7.18 -1.66
C LEU A 385 12.70 6.81 -1.32
N PRO A 386 13.32 7.50 -0.34
CA PRO A 386 14.66 7.17 0.16
C PRO A 386 14.74 5.88 0.97
N THR A 387 13.62 5.28 1.33
CA THR A 387 13.58 3.98 1.99
C THR A 387 12.27 3.30 1.62
N ARG A 388 12.10 2.06 2.06
CA ARG A 388 10.79 1.43 2.03
C ARG A 388 9.81 2.29 2.85
N GLY A 389 8.82 2.89 2.21
CA GLY A 389 7.91 3.79 2.89
C GLY A 389 6.51 3.86 2.32
N VAL A 390 5.67 4.57 3.07
CA VAL A 390 4.26 4.84 2.77
C VAL A 390 4.07 6.34 2.63
N LEU A 391 3.50 6.76 1.50
CA LEU A 391 3.08 8.14 1.29
C LEU A 391 1.80 8.41 2.08
N SER A 392 1.75 9.50 2.81
CA SER A 392 0.57 9.92 3.55
C SER A 392 0.65 11.39 3.88
N ASN A 393 -0.48 12.03 4.08
CA ASN A 393 -0.60 13.31 4.77
C ASN A 393 -2.07 13.54 5.15
N TYR A 394 -2.34 14.62 5.90
CA TYR A 394 -3.68 15.18 5.85
C TYR A 394 -3.90 15.82 4.47
N PRO A 395 -4.83 15.29 3.65
CA PRO A 395 -5.06 15.83 2.31
C PRO A 395 -5.47 17.29 2.36
N ASN A 396 -5.15 18.08 1.33
CA ASN A 396 -5.60 19.47 1.30
C ASN A 396 -7.13 19.54 1.26
N GLY A 397 -7.70 20.53 1.93
CA GLY A 397 -9.15 20.71 1.97
C GLY A 397 -9.70 21.25 0.66
N TYR A 398 -10.80 20.68 0.17
CA TYR A 398 -11.58 21.28 -0.93
C TYR A 398 -12.99 21.68 -0.47
N ARG A 399 -13.58 22.65 -1.18
CA ARG A 399 -15.00 22.98 -1.07
C ARG A 399 -15.77 22.20 -2.13
N GLU A 400 -16.88 21.57 -1.76
CA GLU A 400 -17.70 20.78 -2.68
C GLU A 400 -18.05 21.57 -3.96
N GLY A 401 -17.79 20.98 -5.13
CA GLY A 401 -18.00 21.62 -6.43
C GLY A 401 -16.91 22.60 -6.86
N HIS A 402 -15.88 22.82 -6.03
CA HIS A 402 -14.78 23.75 -6.25
C HIS A 402 -13.39 23.07 -6.15
N GLU A 403 -13.32 21.74 -6.24
CA GLU A 403 -12.08 20.97 -6.09
C GLU A 403 -10.96 21.40 -7.05
N ARG A 404 -11.31 21.90 -8.24
CA ARG A 404 -10.33 22.38 -9.24
C ARG A 404 -9.53 23.59 -8.77
N GLU A 405 -10.05 24.37 -7.83
CA GLU A 405 -9.32 25.51 -7.26
C GLU A 405 -8.10 25.07 -6.43
N GLU A 406 -8.07 23.80 -6.01
CA GLU A 406 -6.98 23.23 -5.23
C GLU A 406 -5.86 22.62 -6.09
N PHE A 407 -6.13 22.30 -7.37
CA PHE A 407 -5.24 21.48 -8.23
C PHE A 407 -3.97 22.19 -8.73
N GLY A 408 -3.75 23.46 -8.35
CA GLY A 408 -2.56 24.25 -8.69
C GLY A 408 -1.78 24.76 -7.47
N LYS A 409 -2.24 24.45 -6.26
CA LYS A 409 -1.58 24.95 -5.05
C LYS A 409 -0.22 24.28 -4.87
N VAL A 410 0.76 25.09 -4.46
CA VAL A 410 2.16 24.69 -4.29
C VAL A 410 2.48 24.45 -2.82
N ASP A 411 1.49 24.01 -2.05
CA ASP A 411 1.61 23.72 -0.64
C ASP A 411 0.82 22.45 -0.30
N PHE A 412 1.32 21.73 0.69
CA PHE A 412 0.69 20.52 1.20
C PHE A 412 0.83 20.45 2.71
N MET A 413 -0.12 19.82 3.40
CA MET A 413 0.03 19.59 4.84
C MET A 413 0.97 18.42 5.09
N LEU A 414 1.98 18.58 5.94
CA LEU A 414 2.91 17.53 6.38
C LEU A 414 2.60 17.14 7.83
N MET A 415 2.47 15.84 8.12
CA MET A 415 2.13 15.34 9.45
C MET A 415 3.36 15.20 10.34
N CYS A 416 3.80 16.32 10.90
CA CYS A 416 5.05 16.42 11.64
C CYS A 416 4.88 16.90 13.09
N THR A 417 3.65 17.09 13.59
CA THR A 417 3.42 17.47 15.01
C THR A 417 2.41 16.56 15.68
N ALA A 418 2.35 16.59 17.01
CA ALA A 418 1.29 15.94 17.77
C ALA A 418 1.06 16.61 19.12
N GLN A 419 -0.15 16.45 19.64
CA GLN A 419 -0.56 16.84 20.99
C GLN A 419 -0.90 15.59 21.79
N VAL A 420 -0.68 15.61 23.10
CA VAL A 420 -1.07 14.55 24.01
C VAL A 420 -2.43 14.89 24.62
N LEU A 421 -3.42 14.03 24.38
CA LEU A 421 -4.74 14.15 24.99
C LEU A 421 -4.70 13.78 26.47
N SER A 422 -5.74 14.13 27.23
CA SER A 422 -5.81 13.86 28.68
C SER A 422 -5.79 12.37 29.06
N ASN A 423 -6.16 11.47 28.15
CA ASN A 423 -6.01 10.02 28.30
C ASN A 423 -4.61 9.52 27.87
N GLY A 424 -3.71 10.43 27.53
CA GLY A 424 -2.35 10.21 27.04
C GLY A 424 -2.23 9.79 25.56
N MET A 425 -3.35 9.70 24.84
CA MET A 425 -3.37 9.38 23.41
C MET A 425 -2.76 10.52 22.59
N PRO A 426 -1.85 10.26 21.64
CA PRO A 426 -1.42 11.27 20.69
C PRO A 426 -2.56 11.64 19.72
N LYS A 427 -2.89 12.93 19.66
CA LYS A 427 -3.64 13.54 18.58
C LYS A 427 -2.67 14.14 17.59
N LEU A 428 -2.71 13.65 16.36
CA LEU A 428 -1.74 14.02 15.34
C LEU A 428 -2.05 15.40 14.76
N GLY A 429 -1.01 16.10 14.34
CA GLY A 429 -1.08 17.44 13.77
C GLY A 429 -0.24 17.54 12.49
N ALA A 430 -0.54 18.57 11.71
CA ALA A 430 0.15 18.86 10.47
C ALA A 430 0.50 20.35 10.34
N ARG A 431 1.47 20.63 9.47
CA ARG A 431 1.87 21.99 9.09
C ARG A 431 1.83 22.14 7.58
N TRP A 432 1.42 23.31 7.10
CA TRP A 432 1.57 23.67 5.70
C TRP A 432 3.06 23.74 5.34
N MET A 433 3.43 23.04 4.28
CA MET A 433 4.77 23.01 3.73
C MET A 433 4.72 23.42 2.26
N PRO A 434 5.73 24.17 1.77
CA PRO A 434 5.83 24.43 0.34
C PRO A 434 6.08 23.14 -0.44
N PHE A 435 5.75 23.18 -1.72
CA PHE A 435 5.99 22.11 -2.68
C PHE A 435 7.45 21.63 -2.63
N THR A 436 7.62 20.32 -2.75
CA THR A 436 8.94 19.68 -2.83
C THR A 436 8.96 18.69 -3.99
N ARG A 437 10.13 18.59 -4.65
CA ARG A 437 10.32 17.69 -5.79
C ARG A 437 10.38 16.21 -5.42
N HIS A 438 10.50 15.92 -4.13
CA HIS A 438 10.70 14.58 -3.57
C HIS A 438 9.86 14.41 -2.30
N PRO A 439 9.46 13.17 -1.96
CA PRO A 439 8.78 12.90 -0.71
C PRO A 439 9.58 13.32 0.54
N VAL A 440 8.88 13.80 1.56
CA VAL A 440 9.48 14.39 2.78
C VAL A 440 9.22 13.47 3.96
N LEU A 441 10.26 13.07 4.70
CA LEU A 441 10.10 12.20 5.87
C LEU A 441 9.22 12.87 6.93
N GLN A 442 8.26 12.12 7.47
CA GLN A 442 7.36 12.58 8.53
C GLN A 442 7.14 11.48 9.58
N GLY A 443 6.54 11.84 10.72
CA GLY A 443 6.37 10.93 11.85
C GLY A 443 5.12 10.04 11.78
N PHE A 444 4.12 10.44 11.00
CA PHE A 444 2.78 9.87 11.09
C PHE A 444 2.12 9.63 9.72
N ALA A 445 1.05 8.85 9.71
CA ALA A 445 0.20 8.61 8.55
C ALA A 445 -1.27 8.85 8.91
N ALA A 446 -1.99 9.56 8.03
CA ALA A 446 -3.40 9.83 8.14
C ALA A 446 -4.22 8.66 7.63
N ALA A 447 -5.31 8.35 8.32
CA ALA A 447 -6.27 7.35 7.89
C ALA A 447 -7.16 7.80 6.72
N GLY A 448 -7.14 9.10 6.40
CA GLY A 448 -7.78 9.67 5.21
C GLY A 448 -6.94 9.60 3.93
N PHE A 449 -5.63 9.34 4.01
CA PHE A 449 -4.79 9.07 2.85
C PHE A 449 -3.53 8.28 3.20
N MET A 450 -3.38 7.09 2.62
CA MET A 450 -2.11 6.33 2.60
C MET A 450 -1.92 5.72 1.23
N PHE A 451 -0.70 5.69 0.71
CA PHE A 451 -0.36 5.04 -0.57
C PHE A 451 1.05 4.45 -0.53
N GLY A 452 1.20 3.20 -0.94
CA GLY A 452 2.51 2.55 -1.01
C GLY A 452 2.43 1.15 -1.61
N ASP A 453 3.58 0.48 -1.72
CA ASP A 453 3.61 -0.94 -2.10
C ASP A 453 2.72 -1.73 -1.13
N ALA A 454 1.80 -2.55 -1.66
CA ALA A 454 0.78 -3.22 -0.86
C ALA A 454 1.33 -4.12 0.26
N GLN A 455 2.62 -4.45 0.20
CA GLN A 455 3.32 -5.17 1.25
C GLN A 455 3.24 -4.45 2.60
N PHE A 456 3.02 -3.13 2.69
CA PHE A 456 2.93 -2.46 4.00
C PHE A 456 1.71 -2.97 4.76
N MET A 457 0.58 -3.10 4.08
CA MET A 457 -0.66 -3.62 4.67
C MET A 457 -0.51 -5.10 5.04
N LEU A 458 0.19 -5.90 4.21
CA LEU A 458 0.45 -7.32 4.51
C LEU A 458 1.41 -7.52 5.70
N ASP A 459 2.37 -6.60 5.88
CA ASP A 459 3.31 -6.56 7.00
C ASP A 459 2.72 -5.91 8.25
N THR A 460 1.65 -5.14 8.12
CA THR A 460 0.89 -4.57 9.24
C THR A 460 -0.61 -4.75 9.04
N PRO A 461 -1.14 -5.97 9.22
CA PRO A 461 -2.56 -6.26 9.00
C PRO A 461 -3.49 -5.32 9.78
N LEU A 462 -4.58 -4.85 9.17
CA LEU A 462 -5.54 -4.01 9.90
C LEU A 462 -6.16 -4.78 11.07
N ASP A 463 -6.29 -4.12 12.23
CA ASP A 463 -6.70 -4.77 13.49
C ASP A 463 -8.23 -4.75 13.65
N PRO A 464 -8.91 -5.92 13.64
CA PRO A 464 -10.37 -6.00 13.82
C PRO A 464 -10.82 -5.71 15.26
N PHE A 465 -9.90 -5.65 16.22
CA PHE A 465 -10.16 -5.44 17.66
C PHE A 465 -10.09 -3.97 18.09
N LEU A 466 -10.26 -3.04 17.14
CA LEU A 466 -10.32 -1.60 17.41
C LEU A 466 -11.70 -0.97 17.09
N PRO A 467 -12.84 -1.62 17.40
CA PRO A 467 -14.14 -1.04 17.08
C PRO A 467 -14.32 0.31 17.76
N TYR A 468 -14.95 1.24 17.04
CA TYR A 468 -15.30 2.60 17.49
C TYR A 468 -14.11 3.52 17.82
N LEU A 469 -12.86 3.07 17.62
CA LEU A 469 -11.69 3.93 17.76
C LEU A 469 -11.67 4.96 16.63
N PHE A 470 -11.36 6.20 16.99
CA PHE A 470 -11.20 7.31 16.05
C PHE A 470 -9.93 8.09 16.41
N ASP A 471 -9.92 8.74 17.57
CA ASP A 471 -8.68 9.30 18.11
C ASP A 471 -7.73 8.16 18.47
N GLY A 472 -6.52 8.19 17.91
CA GLY A 472 -5.47 7.21 18.18
C GLY A 472 -5.33 6.09 17.16
N GLU A 473 -6.29 5.86 16.25
CA GLU A 473 -6.12 4.82 15.21
C GLU A 473 -4.95 5.15 14.27
N GLU A 474 -4.80 6.42 13.90
CA GLU A 474 -3.70 6.91 13.06
C GLU A 474 -2.35 6.77 13.76
N ALA A 475 -2.28 7.15 15.05
CA ALA A 475 -1.07 7.03 15.86
C ALA A 475 -0.64 5.57 16.01
N LEU A 476 -1.59 4.68 16.32
CA LEU A 476 -1.35 3.25 16.45
C LEU A 476 -0.87 2.66 15.12
N TYR A 477 -1.54 2.93 14.01
CA TYR A 477 -1.17 2.34 12.73
C TYR A 477 0.18 2.88 12.22
N SER A 478 0.48 4.16 12.46
CA SER A 478 1.80 4.75 12.20
C SER A 478 2.90 4.03 12.98
N ALA A 479 2.71 3.81 14.29
CA ALA A 479 3.65 3.09 15.13
C ALA A 479 3.85 1.64 14.65
N ARG A 480 2.76 0.97 14.23
CA ARG A 480 2.82 -0.41 13.72
C ARG A 480 3.60 -0.51 12.40
N MET A 481 3.36 0.40 11.45
CA MET A 481 4.12 0.49 10.19
C MET A 481 5.59 0.76 10.46
N TRP A 482 5.88 1.74 11.31
CA TRP A 482 7.25 2.11 11.64
C TRP A 482 8.01 0.96 12.30
N THR A 483 7.46 0.35 13.35
CA THR A 483 8.07 -0.82 14.01
C THR A 483 8.20 -2.04 13.09
N ALA A 484 7.46 -2.09 11.98
CA ALA A 484 7.57 -3.11 10.92
C ALA A 484 8.56 -2.75 9.79
N GLY A 485 9.33 -1.66 9.92
CA GLY A 485 10.36 -1.28 8.96
C GLY A 485 9.90 -0.37 7.82
N TRP A 486 8.71 0.22 7.92
CA TRP A 486 8.19 1.19 6.94
C TRP A 486 8.35 2.62 7.43
N ASP A 487 8.99 3.48 6.65
CA ASP A 487 9.04 4.92 6.92
C ASP A 487 7.81 5.64 6.36
N LEU A 488 7.46 6.78 6.96
CA LEU A 488 6.27 7.55 6.58
C LEU A 488 6.71 8.83 5.90
N TYR A 489 6.12 9.14 4.75
CA TYR A 489 6.54 10.26 3.93
C TYR A 489 5.33 11.12 3.51
N GLY A 490 5.46 12.44 3.64
CA GLY A 490 4.64 13.37 2.90
C GLY A 490 4.92 13.27 1.40
N PRO A 491 3.92 13.33 0.52
CA PRO A 491 4.09 13.20 -0.93
C PRO A 491 4.88 14.34 -1.58
N GLY A 492 5.07 15.46 -0.89
CA GLY A 492 5.75 16.64 -1.41
C GLY A 492 4.88 17.57 -2.27
N GLN A 493 3.68 17.12 -2.66
CA GLN A 493 2.63 17.91 -3.30
C GLN A 493 1.25 17.32 -2.96
N ALA A 494 0.17 18.07 -3.15
CA ALA A 494 -1.19 17.56 -3.00
C ALA A 494 -1.70 16.90 -4.30
N ASP A 495 -1.87 15.57 -4.28
CA ASP A 495 -2.60 14.82 -5.33
C ASP A 495 -3.96 14.31 -4.86
N VAL A 496 -4.20 14.40 -3.56
CA VAL A 496 -5.40 13.91 -2.88
C VAL A 496 -5.94 15.06 -2.06
N PHE A 497 -7.26 15.24 -2.11
CA PHE A 497 -7.99 16.33 -1.49
C PHE A 497 -9.19 15.78 -0.72
N HIS A 498 -9.53 16.43 0.40
CA HIS A 498 -10.54 15.95 1.32
C HIS A 498 -11.61 17.02 1.62
N HIS A 499 -12.88 16.61 1.71
CA HIS A 499 -13.98 17.51 2.07
C HIS A 499 -14.11 17.64 3.61
N TYR A 500 -13.40 18.61 4.20
CA TYR A 500 -13.50 18.91 5.63
C TYR A 500 -14.77 19.70 5.99
N GLY A 501 -15.10 19.77 7.29
CA GLY A 501 -16.10 20.73 7.78
C GLY A 501 -17.57 20.38 7.51
N ARG A 502 -17.87 19.09 7.33
CA ARG A 502 -19.23 18.60 7.01
C ARG A 502 -20.11 18.53 8.26
N LEU A 503 -20.70 19.68 8.63
CA LEU A 503 -21.46 19.84 9.88
C LEU A 503 -22.77 19.05 9.93
N ASN A 504 -23.44 18.86 8.78
CA ASN A 504 -24.77 18.25 8.70
C ASN A 504 -24.78 16.82 8.13
N THR A 505 -23.62 16.20 7.96
CA THR A 505 -23.54 14.81 7.47
C THR A 505 -23.64 13.82 8.62
N PRO A 506 -24.34 12.68 8.46
CA PRO A 506 -24.37 11.64 9.46
C PRO A 506 -22.95 11.18 9.82
N LYS A 507 -22.69 10.97 11.11
CA LYS A 507 -21.43 10.42 11.61
C LYS A 507 -21.72 9.17 12.42
N PHE A 508 -20.81 8.19 12.37
CA PHE A 508 -20.99 6.98 13.17
C PHE A 508 -21.00 7.27 14.68
N PHE A 509 -20.46 8.42 15.13
CA PHE A 509 -20.59 8.86 16.52
C PHE A 509 -22.05 8.92 17.00
N ALA A 510 -23.00 9.20 16.10
CA ALA A 510 -24.42 9.30 16.44
C ALA A 510 -25.06 7.97 16.86
N ILE A 511 -24.40 6.83 16.61
CA ILE A 511 -24.90 5.49 16.98
C ILE A 511 -24.20 4.90 18.21
N LEU A 512 -23.35 5.68 18.89
CA LEU A 512 -22.64 5.22 20.09
C LEU A 512 -23.60 5.17 21.27
N THR A 513 -24.02 3.95 21.62
CA THR A 513 -24.70 3.66 22.89
C THR A 513 -23.67 3.58 24.02
N GLU A 514 -24.14 3.50 25.28
CA GLU A 514 -23.26 3.28 26.44
C GLU A 514 -22.36 2.04 26.26
N GLN A 515 -22.94 0.92 25.82
CA GLN A 515 -22.20 -0.31 25.56
C GLN A 515 -21.12 -0.14 24.47
N LYS A 516 -21.43 0.56 23.38
CA LYS A 516 -20.45 0.83 22.30
C LYS A 516 -19.36 1.80 22.75
N SER A 517 -19.72 2.76 23.60
CA SER A 517 -18.76 3.68 24.23
C SER A 517 -17.82 2.94 25.17
N ALA A 518 -18.31 1.98 25.97
CA ALA A 518 -17.46 1.12 26.78
C ALA A 518 -16.50 0.27 25.91
N ARG A 519 -16.98 -0.26 24.78
CA ARG A 519 -16.12 -0.97 23.81
C ARG A 519 -15.08 -0.03 23.17
N ARG A 520 -15.42 1.22 22.86
CA ARG A 520 -14.47 2.23 22.41
C ARG A 520 -13.33 2.44 23.41
N VAL A 521 -13.65 2.55 24.71
CA VAL A 521 -12.64 2.71 25.77
C VAL A 521 -11.68 1.52 25.81
N LEU A 522 -12.16 0.30 25.55
CA LEU A 522 -11.28 -0.86 25.41
C LEU A 522 -10.35 -0.75 24.18
N SER A 523 -10.85 -0.27 23.05
CA SER A 523 -10.03 0.00 21.86
C SER A 523 -8.96 1.07 22.12
N GLU A 524 -9.30 2.12 22.86
CA GLU A 524 -8.34 3.16 23.29
C GLU A 524 -7.26 2.55 24.21
N ARG A 525 -7.66 1.74 25.19
CA ARG A 525 -6.71 1.04 26.08
C ARG A 525 -5.80 0.07 25.32
N ARG A 526 -6.35 -0.67 24.36
CA ARG A 526 -5.57 -1.53 23.45
C ARG A 526 -4.54 -0.72 22.67
N ALA A 527 -4.94 0.40 22.07
CA ALA A 527 -4.02 1.26 21.34
C ALA A 527 -2.88 1.78 22.24
N LEU A 528 -3.21 2.29 23.44
CA LEU A 528 -2.24 2.76 24.43
C LEU A 528 -1.30 1.64 24.90
N TYR A 529 -1.84 0.44 25.12
CA TYR A 529 -1.08 -0.75 25.52
C TYR A 529 -0.07 -1.18 24.45
N LEU A 530 -0.53 -1.36 23.20
CA LEU A 530 0.31 -1.78 22.09
C LEU A 530 1.42 -0.77 21.81
N MET A 531 1.11 0.53 21.91
CA MET A 531 2.12 1.59 21.74
C MET A 531 2.97 1.82 23.00
N ARG A 532 2.82 1.01 24.05
CA ARG A 532 3.53 1.15 25.35
C ARG A 532 3.54 2.61 25.82
N ARG A 533 2.40 3.29 25.72
CA ARG A 533 2.31 4.72 25.99
C ARG A 533 2.43 4.96 27.49
N ALA A 534 3.29 5.91 27.85
CA ALA A 534 3.57 6.31 29.22
C ALA A 534 3.13 7.77 29.48
N GLN A 535 2.69 8.08 30.70
CA GLN A 535 2.24 9.43 31.10
C GLN A 535 3.38 10.46 31.10
N PRO A 536 3.45 11.44 30.18
CA PRO A 536 4.61 12.33 30.03
C PRO A 536 5.23 12.79 31.35
N TRP A 537 6.56 12.76 31.46
CA TRP A 537 7.21 13.11 32.72
C TRP A 537 6.82 14.50 33.23
N ILE A 538 6.64 15.46 32.32
CA ILE A 538 6.20 16.81 32.67
C ILE A 538 4.79 16.83 33.28
N GLU A 539 3.87 15.99 32.80
CA GLU A 539 2.52 15.85 33.39
C GLU A 539 2.60 15.32 34.82
N GLU A 540 3.51 14.36 35.06
CA GLU A 540 3.71 13.80 36.39
C GLU A 540 4.30 14.83 37.37
N LEU A 541 5.22 15.67 36.90
CA LEU A 541 5.77 16.77 37.70
C LEU A 541 4.69 17.82 38.04
N VAL A 542 3.80 18.15 37.10
CA VAL A 542 2.65 19.04 37.36
C VAL A 542 1.74 18.41 38.40
N ARG A 543 1.34 17.15 38.20
CA ARG A 543 0.42 16.42 39.08
C ARG A 543 0.94 16.30 40.50
N ARG A 544 2.26 16.10 40.67
CA ARG A 544 2.93 16.02 41.98
C ARG A 544 3.30 17.39 42.57
N GLY A 545 3.06 18.49 41.85
CA GLY A 545 3.30 19.86 42.32
C GLY A 545 4.78 20.26 42.36
N TYR A 546 5.62 19.67 41.52
CA TYR A 546 7.03 20.05 41.36
C TYR A 546 7.22 21.24 40.42
N VAL A 547 6.30 21.44 39.48
CA VAL A 547 6.30 22.54 38.50
C VAL A 547 4.93 23.24 38.44
N SER A 548 4.87 24.44 37.86
CA SER A 548 3.61 25.18 37.63
C SER A 548 2.66 24.40 36.72
N ALA A 549 1.39 24.80 36.65
CA ALA A 549 0.38 24.12 35.82
C ALA A 549 0.76 24.09 34.31
N GLU A 550 1.52 25.10 33.87
CA GLU A 550 2.06 25.25 32.52
C GLU A 550 3.40 24.52 32.34
N GLY A 551 3.97 23.97 33.42
CA GLY A 551 5.28 23.32 33.50
C GLY A 551 6.49 24.23 33.25
N GLN A 552 6.30 25.55 33.25
CA GLN A 552 7.35 26.52 32.94
C GLN A 552 8.22 26.89 34.16
N SER A 553 7.65 26.82 35.37
CA SER A 553 8.35 27.23 36.59
C SER A 553 8.54 26.06 37.54
N THR A 554 9.77 25.85 38.01
CA THR A 554 10.06 24.87 39.07
C THR A 554 9.61 25.41 40.43
N LEU A 555 8.71 24.70 41.10
CA LEU A 555 8.16 25.07 42.41
C LEU A 555 8.88 24.39 43.57
N ARG A 556 9.51 23.23 43.33
CA ARG A 556 10.24 22.42 44.31
C ARG A 556 11.40 21.68 43.63
N PRO A 557 12.43 21.23 44.36
CA PRO A 557 13.51 20.41 43.78
C PRO A 557 12.96 19.21 43.01
N LEU A 558 13.35 19.06 41.74
CA LEU A 558 12.83 18.01 40.86
C LEU A 558 13.32 16.63 41.31
N PRO A 559 12.45 15.60 41.28
CA PRO A 559 12.86 14.22 41.53
C PRO A 559 13.68 13.67 40.35
N PRO A 560 14.43 12.57 40.55
CA PRO A 560 15.05 11.84 39.44
C PRO A 560 14.01 11.45 38.38
N ILE A 561 14.39 11.47 37.11
CA ILE A 561 13.51 11.05 36.01
C ILE A 561 13.17 9.57 36.18
N GLU A 562 11.87 9.27 36.26
CA GLU A 562 11.38 7.90 36.25
C GLU A 562 11.33 7.35 34.82
N ALA A 563 11.72 6.09 34.65
CA ALA A 563 11.74 5.43 33.35
C ALA A 563 10.30 5.31 32.78
N PRO A 564 10.08 5.48 31.47
CA PRO A 564 8.74 5.39 30.87
C PRO A 564 7.97 4.12 31.24
N GLU A 565 8.68 3.00 31.40
CA GLU A 565 8.12 1.69 31.73
C GLU A 565 7.46 1.65 33.12
N THR A 566 7.85 2.52 34.06
CA THR A 566 7.24 2.58 35.39
C THR A 566 5.96 3.40 35.44
N ARG A 567 5.63 4.10 34.34
CA ARG A 567 4.52 5.06 34.24
C ARG A 567 3.68 4.82 32.99
N LEU A 568 3.58 3.56 32.57
CA LEU A 568 2.69 3.11 31.50
C LEU A 568 1.23 3.44 31.85
N ILE A 569 0.48 3.95 30.87
CA ILE A 569 -0.93 4.30 31.03
C ILE A 569 -1.79 3.04 31.14
N VAL A 570 -1.43 2.01 30.36
CA VAL A 570 -2.03 0.68 30.42
C VAL A 570 -0.90 -0.30 30.66
N THR A 571 -0.86 -0.87 31.87
CA THR A 571 0.21 -1.79 32.31
C THR A 571 -0.08 -3.22 31.85
N ASP A 572 0.92 -4.10 32.00
CA ASP A 572 0.75 -5.53 31.72
C ASP A 572 -0.27 -6.17 32.69
N GLU A 573 -0.39 -5.69 33.94
CA GLU A 573 -1.42 -6.14 34.89
C GLU A 573 -2.82 -5.77 34.42
N VAL A 574 -3.01 -4.55 33.90
CA VAL A 574 -4.31 -4.12 33.36
C VAL A 574 -4.68 -4.94 32.12
N ALA A 575 -3.72 -5.20 31.23
CA ALA A 575 -3.93 -6.03 30.04
C ALA A 575 -4.23 -7.50 30.41
N ALA A 576 -3.56 -8.04 31.44
CA ALA A 576 -3.82 -9.39 31.95
C ALA A 576 -5.22 -9.51 32.58
N ALA A 577 -5.67 -8.46 33.27
CA ALA A 577 -7.02 -8.41 33.86
C ALA A 577 -8.13 -8.13 32.82
N THR A 578 -7.78 -7.65 31.62
CA THR A 578 -8.72 -7.34 30.53
C THR A 578 -8.22 -7.95 29.21
N PRO A 579 -8.49 -9.25 28.96
CA PRO A 579 -7.90 -10.02 27.86
C PRO A 579 -8.06 -9.38 26.47
N GLU A 580 -9.13 -8.60 26.24
CA GLU A 580 -9.36 -7.88 24.97
C GLU A 580 -8.24 -6.93 24.59
N ILE A 581 -7.56 -6.35 25.58
CA ILE A 581 -6.45 -5.41 25.37
C ILE A 581 -5.28 -6.13 24.67
N GLY A 582 -4.98 -7.36 25.09
CA GLY A 582 -3.83 -8.16 24.59
C GLY A 582 -4.16 -9.09 23.43
N MET A 583 -5.42 -9.17 22.99
CA MET A 583 -5.85 -10.21 22.05
C MET A 583 -5.09 -10.17 20.72
N TRP A 584 -4.52 -11.29 20.29
CA TRP A 584 -3.76 -11.40 19.04
C TRP A 584 -2.68 -10.32 18.86
N ALA A 585 -2.14 -9.75 19.95
CA ALA A 585 -1.16 -8.65 19.90
C ALA A 585 0.13 -9.04 19.15
N LYS A 586 0.44 -10.33 19.02
CA LYS A 586 1.58 -10.80 18.22
C LYS A 586 1.37 -10.57 16.71
N TYR A 587 0.13 -10.75 16.23
CA TYR A 587 -0.22 -10.63 14.82
C TYR A 587 -0.68 -9.20 14.47
N TYR A 588 -1.65 -8.67 15.23
CA TYR A 588 -2.22 -7.33 15.03
C TYR A 588 -1.51 -6.22 15.82
N GLY A 589 -0.45 -6.52 16.58
CA GLY A 589 0.30 -5.51 17.32
C GLY A 589 1.48 -4.91 16.54
N MET A 590 2.53 -4.57 17.28
CA MET A 590 3.72 -3.88 16.78
C MET A 590 4.58 -4.78 15.88
N GLY A 591 5.40 -4.17 15.02
CA GLY A 591 6.46 -4.88 14.32
C GLY A 591 7.69 -5.13 15.19
N ALA A 592 8.61 -5.93 14.64
CA ALA A 592 9.82 -6.38 15.32
C ALA A 592 11.12 -5.78 14.74
N GLU A 593 11.04 -4.99 13.66
CA GLU A 593 12.24 -4.40 13.04
C GLU A 593 12.79 -3.23 13.85
N ARG A 594 11.92 -2.46 14.53
CA ARG A 594 12.31 -1.30 15.34
C ARG A 594 11.48 -1.24 16.62
N SER A 595 12.05 -0.69 17.71
CA SER A 595 11.38 -0.64 19.01
C SER A 595 10.36 0.49 19.11
N VAL A 596 9.32 0.30 19.93
CA VAL A 596 8.31 1.33 20.20
C VAL A 596 8.92 2.57 20.88
N SER A 597 9.90 2.39 21.77
CA SER A 597 10.63 3.50 22.38
C SER A 597 11.37 4.34 21.33
N ALA A 598 12.00 3.70 20.34
CA ALA A 598 12.64 4.42 19.24
C ALA A 598 11.64 5.15 18.34
N TYR A 599 10.39 4.67 18.21
CA TYR A 599 9.33 5.40 17.52
C TYR A 599 8.94 6.69 18.25
N TRP A 600 8.85 6.67 19.58
CA TRP A 600 8.58 7.89 20.36
C TRP A 600 9.71 8.92 20.29
N GLN A 601 10.96 8.45 20.17
CA GLN A 601 12.11 9.31 19.87
C GLN A 601 12.01 9.89 18.45
N HIS A 602 11.72 9.05 17.45
CA HIS A 602 11.56 9.46 16.06
C HIS A 602 10.47 10.51 15.86
N THR A 603 9.34 10.36 16.56
CA THR A 603 8.19 11.26 16.49
C THR A 603 8.27 12.47 17.42
N GLU A 604 9.35 12.58 18.20
CA GLU A 604 9.53 13.60 19.24
C GLU A 604 8.37 13.65 20.24
N LEU A 605 7.89 12.47 20.66
CA LEU A 605 6.86 12.27 21.68
C LEU A 605 7.37 11.59 22.95
N ALA A 606 8.70 11.44 23.07
CA ALA A 606 9.36 11.08 24.32
C ALA A 606 9.44 12.28 25.29
N ASP A 607 9.71 12.02 26.58
CA ASP A 607 9.72 13.05 27.64
C ASP A 607 10.67 14.22 27.37
N GLU A 608 11.76 13.97 26.66
CA GLU A 608 12.75 14.99 26.36
C GLU A 608 12.24 16.08 25.39
N PHE A 609 11.18 15.78 24.64
CA PHE A 609 10.57 16.68 23.66
C PHE A 609 9.26 17.29 24.15
N VAL A 610 8.46 16.52 24.91
CA VAL A 610 7.14 16.95 25.38
C VAL A 610 7.30 17.84 26.62
N LYS A 611 7.48 19.14 26.40
CA LYS A 611 7.85 20.12 27.44
C LYS A 611 7.05 21.42 27.44
N GLU A 612 6.19 21.63 26.45
CA GLU A 612 5.38 22.84 26.32
C GLU A 612 3.93 22.48 26.00
N GLN A 613 3.02 23.36 26.43
CA GLN A 613 1.61 23.27 26.10
C GLN A 613 1.26 24.11 24.87
N ASP A 614 0.32 23.62 24.07
CA ASP A 614 -0.32 24.41 23.03
C ASP A 614 -1.31 25.44 23.59
N LYS A 615 -1.98 26.19 22.70
CA LYS A 615 -2.97 27.21 23.08
C LYS A 615 -4.22 26.64 23.75
N GLU A 616 -4.43 25.33 23.68
CA GLU A 616 -5.52 24.61 24.34
C GLU A 616 -5.04 23.91 25.63
N HIS A 617 -3.85 24.27 26.13
CA HIS A 617 -3.23 23.69 27.33
C HIS A 617 -2.89 22.19 27.23
N ARG A 618 -2.64 21.68 26.02
CA ARG A 618 -2.22 20.29 25.78
C ARG A 618 -0.73 20.20 25.55
N TRP A 619 -0.08 19.23 26.18
CA TRP A 619 1.34 18.96 25.94
C TRP A 619 1.59 18.57 24.49
N ALA A 620 2.63 19.13 23.87
CA ALA A 620 2.91 18.96 22.45
C ALA A 620 4.35 18.52 22.16
N GLY A 621 4.55 17.91 21.00
CA GLY A 621 5.84 17.49 20.46
C GLY A 621 5.84 17.43 18.92
N GLY A 622 6.97 17.05 18.32
CA GLY A 622 7.13 16.91 16.87
C GLY A 622 7.68 18.15 16.13
N ASP A 623 7.70 19.34 16.74
CA ASP A 623 8.10 20.56 16.01
C ASP A 623 9.51 20.48 15.37
N GLY A 624 10.44 19.68 15.91
CA GLY A 624 11.74 19.43 15.31
C GLY A 624 11.67 18.62 14.02
N LEU A 625 10.70 17.70 13.87
CA LEU A 625 10.44 17.00 12.60
C LEU A 625 10.03 18.00 11.51
N CYS A 626 9.15 18.95 11.82
CA CYS A 626 8.75 19.98 10.87
C CYS A 626 9.94 20.85 10.43
N LYS A 627 10.81 21.22 11.37
CA LYS A 627 12.01 22.02 11.09
C LYS A 627 12.99 21.26 10.19
N ARG A 628 13.24 19.97 10.47
CA ARG A 628 14.09 19.12 9.62
C ARG A 628 13.54 18.97 8.22
N ALA A 629 12.22 18.80 8.11
CA ALA A 629 11.53 18.77 6.82
C ALA A 629 11.74 20.08 6.04
N ALA A 630 11.56 21.24 6.67
CA ALA A 630 11.74 22.54 6.04
C ALA A 630 13.18 22.76 5.54
N ILE A 631 14.19 22.38 6.33
CA ILE A 631 15.60 22.48 5.92
C ILE A 631 15.90 21.58 4.71
N ALA A 632 15.27 20.40 4.63
CA ALA A 632 15.44 19.50 3.49
C ALA A 632 14.75 20.01 2.18
N THR A 633 13.94 21.07 2.27
CA THR A 633 13.28 21.71 1.11
C THR A 633 14.09 22.86 0.50
N GLU A 634 15.07 23.39 1.24
CA GLU A 634 16.08 24.37 0.77
C GLU A 634 17.24 23.66 0.07
#